data_AF-A0A6P7SLM1-F1
#
_entry.id   AF-A0A6P7SLM1-F1
#
_cell.length_a   1.000
_cell.length_b   1.000
_cell.length_c   1.000
_cell.angle_alpha   90.00
_cell.angle_beta   90.00
_cell.angle_gamma   90.00
#
_symmetry.space_group_name_H-M   'P 1'
#
loop_
_entity.id
_entity.type
_entity.pdbx_description
1 polymer ?
#
loop_
_entity_poly.entity_id
_entity_poly.type
_entity_poly.pdbx_seq_one_letter_code
_entity_poly.pdbx_strand_id
1 'polypeptide(L)'
;MITSNCQWLTRSRSFAVYIIRYHSSIKNPENLIYILPDTNLEKIPFITQYQQVFDLSKFNIPNLKQTSAKQRRPELKVADSRLFYTPQLALSFNNNTRQLDIQYSILRKIFEIISLIYHKSPLLLLDIGCGTGVSTESFTSNNCHFIGTDISMSMLSMAVKKKSLKSCDYLQLDHSYRLPFRPNCFDVVISTSFLQWLLVTKDSKCILGRFYSFVSHILKPNGHFLLQFYPRNISDIQLALTLSVEVFRGALFSCRPHPKRGLKLFLFLYKEDK
;
A
#
# COMPACT_ATOMS: atom_id res chain seq x y z
N MET A 1 -3.60 -15.78 28.36
CA MET A 1 -2.36 -15.58 29.14
C MET A 1 -1.22 -15.26 28.19
N ILE A 2 -0.93 -13.98 27.95
CA ILE A 2 0.20 -13.51 27.11
C ILE A 2 0.93 -12.35 27.83
N THR A 3 0.91 -12.34 29.16
CA THR A 3 1.10 -11.12 29.96
C THR A 3 2.32 -11.13 30.89
N SER A 4 3.09 -12.22 30.96
CA SER A 4 4.06 -12.43 32.06
C SER A 4 5.55 -12.27 31.72
N ASN A 5 5.97 -12.07 30.46
CA ASN A 5 7.40 -12.04 30.09
C ASN A 5 7.80 -11.00 29.02
N CYS A 6 7.08 -9.88 28.90
CA CYS A 6 7.48 -8.77 28.03
C CYS A 6 8.29 -7.72 28.80
N GLN A 7 9.63 -7.72 28.65
CA GLN A 7 10.47 -6.60 29.10
C GLN A 7 10.47 -5.48 28.06
N TRP A 8 9.98 -4.31 28.45
CA TRP A 8 9.89 -3.12 27.61
C TRP A 8 11.19 -2.30 27.72
N LEU A 9 12.04 -2.35 26.69
CA LEU A 9 13.23 -1.49 26.61
C LEU A 9 12.88 -0.17 25.90
N THR A 10 13.20 0.95 26.55
CA THR A 10 12.69 2.28 26.19
C THR A 10 13.57 3.04 25.19
N ARG A 11 12.87 3.73 24.26
CA ARG A 11 13.27 4.98 23.58
C ARG A 11 14.75 5.16 23.20
N SER A 12 15.04 4.86 21.93
CA SER A 12 15.84 5.78 21.10
C SER A 12 15.01 6.18 19.88
N ARG A 13 15.24 7.37 19.30
CA ARG A 13 14.59 7.82 18.05
C ARG A 13 15.05 7.04 16.80
N SER A 14 15.93 6.06 16.97
CA SER A 14 16.40 5.15 15.94
C SER A 14 15.64 3.82 16.05
N PHE A 15 14.68 3.61 15.14
CA PHE A 15 13.97 2.35 14.86
C PHE A 15 13.93 1.33 16.01
N ALA A 16 13.01 1.51 16.97
CA ALA A 16 12.74 0.50 18.00
C ALA A 16 12.15 -0.77 17.35
N VAL A 17 12.99 -1.79 17.13
CA VAL A 17 12.59 -3.08 16.57
C VAL A 17 12.02 -3.96 17.67
N TYR A 18 10.72 -4.25 17.62
CA TYR A 18 10.08 -5.22 18.51
C TYR A 18 10.45 -6.65 18.09
N ILE A 19 11.08 -7.41 18.99
CA ILE A 19 11.49 -8.80 18.75
C ILE A 19 10.57 -9.74 19.53
N ILE A 20 9.90 -10.66 18.81
CA ILE A 20 9.20 -11.81 19.39
C ILE A 20 9.89 -13.08 18.85
N ARG A 21 10.24 -14.02 19.74
CA ARG A 21 11.07 -15.22 19.46
C ARG A 21 10.28 -16.52 19.65
N TYR A 22 10.03 -17.28 18.57
CA TYR A 22 9.67 -18.73 18.52
C TYR A 22 9.61 -19.19 17.04
N HIS A 23 9.78 -20.46 16.61
CA HIS A 23 10.57 -21.59 17.13
C HIS A 23 11.15 -22.41 15.94
N SER A 24 11.83 -23.53 16.19
CA SER A 24 12.73 -24.21 15.23
C SER A 24 12.11 -25.17 14.19
N SER A 25 10.80 -25.20 13.96
CA SER A 25 10.13 -26.30 13.22
C SER A 25 9.45 -25.96 11.88
N ILE A 26 9.60 -24.76 11.32
CA ILE A 26 8.79 -24.29 10.17
C ILE A 26 9.53 -24.42 8.82
N LYS A 27 8.94 -25.16 7.88
CA LYS A 27 9.28 -25.12 6.44
C LYS A 27 8.50 -23.96 5.76
N ASN A 28 9.17 -23.21 4.89
CA ASN A 28 8.68 -22.01 4.14
C ASN A 28 8.46 -20.70 4.95
N PRO A 29 9.53 -19.94 5.24
CA PRO A 29 9.43 -18.59 5.81
C PRO A 29 9.14 -17.53 4.72
N GLU A 30 7.91 -17.46 4.22
CA GLU A 30 7.54 -16.61 3.06
C GLU A 30 6.61 -15.43 3.37
N ASN A 31 6.27 -15.20 4.65
CA ASN A 31 5.46 -14.07 5.11
C ASN A 31 6.24 -13.32 6.20
N LEU A 32 6.79 -12.15 5.88
CA LEU A 32 7.60 -11.33 6.80
C LEU A 32 6.77 -10.15 7.31
N ILE A 33 6.90 -9.77 8.58
CA ILE A 33 6.33 -8.51 9.11
C ILE A 33 7.39 -7.69 9.85
N TYR A 34 7.30 -6.37 9.70
CA TYR A 34 8.08 -5.35 10.38
C TYR A 34 7.12 -4.31 10.97
N ILE A 35 7.12 -4.19 12.30
CA ILE A 35 6.26 -3.26 13.04
C ILE A 35 6.92 -1.87 13.05
N LEU A 36 6.16 -0.83 12.72
CA LEU A 36 6.64 0.55 12.79
C LEU A 36 6.77 0.99 14.27
N PRO A 37 7.71 1.89 14.62
CA PRO A 37 7.82 2.47 15.96
C PRO A 37 6.48 2.99 16.51
N ASP A 38 6.32 2.91 17.83
CA ASP A 38 5.16 3.38 18.60
C ASP A 38 3.81 2.76 18.19
N THR A 39 3.80 1.66 17.44
CA THR A 39 2.57 1.00 16.97
C THR A 39 1.97 0.09 18.03
N ASN A 40 0.71 0.32 18.42
CA ASN A 40 -0.06 -0.68 19.17
C ASN A 40 -0.33 -1.91 18.28
N LEU A 41 0.14 -3.09 18.73
CA LEU A 41 0.01 -4.37 18.05
C LEU A 41 -1.45 -4.85 17.96
N GLU A 42 -2.31 -4.49 18.92
CA GLU A 42 -3.73 -4.85 18.93
C GLU A 42 -4.50 -4.20 17.76
N LYS A 43 -3.99 -3.08 17.23
CA LYS A 43 -4.52 -2.42 16.03
C LYS A 43 -4.06 -3.07 14.72
N ILE A 44 -3.33 -4.20 14.74
CA ILE A 44 -2.93 -4.96 13.56
C ILE A 44 -3.72 -6.29 13.52
N PRO A 45 -4.87 -6.35 12.83
CA PRO A 45 -5.83 -7.45 12.97
C PRO A 45 -5.33 -8.79 12.41
N PHE A 46 -4.33 -8.74 11.53
CA PHE A 46 -3.73 -9.93 10.90
C PHE A 46 -2.40 -10.35 11.56
N ILE A 47 -1.98 -9.73 12.68
CA ILE A 47 -0.65 -9.98 13.26
C ILE A 47 -0.44 -11.46 13.62
N THR A 48 -1.50 -12.16 14.03
CA THR A 48 -1.49 -13.60 14.34
C THR A 48 -1.24 -14.50 13.12
N GLN A 49 -1.41 -13.99 11.89
CA GLN A 49 -1.04 -14.69 10.65
C GLN A 49 0.49 -14.73 10.43
N TYR A 50 1.27 -13.92 11.16
CA TYR A 50 2.71 -13.76 10.99
C TYR A 50 3.46 -14.30 12.21
N GLN A 51 4.24 -15.36 11.99
CA GLN A 51 4.93 -16.08 13.06
C GLN A 51 6.29 -15.49 13.44
N GLN A 52 6.81 -14.53 12.66
CA GLN A 52 8.14 -13.95 12.85
C GLN A 52 8.14 -12.45 12.53
N VAL A 53 8.59 -11.62 13.48
CA VAL A 53 8.87 -10.19 13.27
C VAL A 53 10.35 -10.02 12.93
N PHE A 54 10.64 -9.29 11.86
CA PHE A 54 11.99 -9.12 11.33
C PHE A 54 12.55 -7.73 11.59
N ASP A 55 13.88 -7.60 11.54
CA ASP A 55 14.58 -6.34 11.37
C ASP A 55 14.68 -6.02 9.86
N LEU A 56 14.48 -4.74 9.48
CA LEU A 56 14.70 -4.23 8.14
C LEU A 56 16.11 -4.55 7.60
N SER A 57 17.13 -4.56 8.45
CA SER A 57 18.49 -4.94 8.04
C SER A 57 18.59 -6.39 7.52
N LYS A 58 17.69 -7.26 8.01
CA LYS A 58 17.57 -8.67 7.63
C LYS A 58 16.52 -8.90 6.54
N PHE A 59 15.84 -7.85 6.09
CA PHE A 59 14.82 -7.89 5.04
C PHE A 59 15.44 -7.99 3.65
N ASN A 60 16.20 -9.06 3.41
CA ASN A 60 16.79 -9.35 2.13
C ASN A 60 15.72 -9.90 1.17
N ILE A 61 15.10 -9.03 0.37
CA ILE A 61 14.21 -9.48 -0.71
C ILE A 61 15.08 -10.08 -1.82
N PRO A 62 15.02 -11.40 -2.06
CA PRO A 62 15.76 -11.99 -3.16
C PRO A 62 15.28 -11.36 -4.47
N ASN A 63 16.25 -11.01 -5.33
CA ASN A 63 16.09 -10.41 -6.65
C ASN A 63 15.91 -8.88 -6.75
N LEU A 64 16.00 -8.09 -5.66
CA LEU A 64 16.08 -6.61 -5.78
C LEU A 64 17.26 -6.14 -6.66
N LYS A 65 18.37 -6.88 -6.66
CA LYS A 65 19.59 -6.56 -7.41
C LYS A 65 19.59 -7.01 -8.89
N GLN A 66 18.55 -7.69 -9.39
CA GLN A 66 18.55 -8.18 -10.77
C GLN A 66 18.44 -7.04 -11.80
N THR A 67 19.37 -6.98 -12.75
CA THR A 67 19.40 -6.01 -13.85
C THR A 67 18.16 -6.09 -14.76
N SER A 68 17.66 -7.31 -14.98
CA SER A 68 16.42 -7.60 -15.72
C SER A 68 15.17 -6.95 -15.10
N ALA A 69 15.17 -6.69 -13.79
CA ALA A 69 14.08 -5.99 -13.12
C ALA A 69 14.03 -4.53 -13.57
N LYS A 70 15.17 -3.83 -13.67
CA LYS A 70 15.25 -2.40 -14.06
C LYS A 70 14.60 -2.12 -15.42
N GLN A 71 14.86 -2.96 -16.42
CA GLN A 71 14.30 -2.81 -17.78
C GLN A 71 12.75 -2.90 -17.85
N ARG A 72 12.11 -3.46 -16.82
CA ARG A 72 10.66 -3.70 -16.79
C ARG A 72 9.87 -2.67 -15.99
N ARG A 73 10.52 -1.68 -15.38
CA ARG A 73 9.92 -0.69 -14.48
C ARG A 73 9.35 0.50 -15.25
N PRO A 74 8.02 0.71 -15.32
CA PRO A 74 7.41 1.87 -16.00
C PRO A 74 8.01 3.21 -15.58
N GLU A 75 8.21 3.37 -14.27
CA GLU A 75 8.67 4.60 -13.61
C GLU A 75 10.14 4.94 -13.88
N LEU A 76 10.91 4.06 -14.53
CA LEU A 76 12.28 4.33 -14.98
C LEU A 76 12.38 4.57 -16.50
N LYS A 77 11.26 4.55 -17.23
CA LYS A 77 11.22 4.69 -18.70
C LYS A 77 10.87 6.10 -19.18
N VAL A 78 10.37 6.95 -18.28
CA VAL A 78 9.97 8.33 -18.57
C VAL A 78 10.45 9.24 -17.45
N ALA A 79 10.75 10.50 -17.78
CA ALA A 79 11.03 11.52 -16.78
C ALA A 79 9.76 12.06 -16.08
N ASP A 80 8.59 11.86 -16.71
CA ASP A 80 7.29 12.37 -16.25
C ASP A 80 6.25 11.24 -16.32
N SER A 81 5.63 10.91 -15.18
CA SER A 81 4.63 9.85 -15.06
C SER A 81 3.36 10.13 -15.88
N ARG A 82 3.05 11.41 -16.15
CA ARG A 82 1.92 11.85 -17.00
C ARG A 82 2.02 11.30 -18.42
N LEU A 83 3.25 11.05 -18.89
CA LEU A 83 3.53 10.66 -20.27
C LEU A 83 3.62 9.14 -20.48
N PHE A 84 3.65 8.32 -19.42
CA PHE A 84 3.83 6.88 -19.59
C PHE A 84 2.62 6.17 -20.20
N TYR A 85 1.42 6.38 -19.64
CA TYR A 85 0.22 5.68 -20.06
C TYR A 85 -0.51 6.45 -21.17
N THR A 86 -0.08 6.19 -22.41
CA THR A 86 -0.82 6.57 -23.63
C THR A 86 -2.14 5.78 -23.75
N PRO A 87 -3.11 6.21 -24.58
CA PRO A 87 -4.34 5.46 -24.82
C PRO A 87 -4.11 4.01 -25.26
N GLN A 88 -3.09 3.76 -26.11
CA GLN A 88 -2.73 2.42 -26.57
C GLN A 88 -2.16 1.55 -25.44
N LEU A 89 -1.32 2.12 -24.57
CA LEU A 89 -0.75 1.41 -23.42
C LEU A 89 -1.80 1.15 -22.33
N ALA A 90 -2.72 2.08 -22.11
CA ALA A 90 -3.86 1.89 -21.21
C ALA A 90 -4.79 0.77 -21.68
N LEU A 91 -5.13 0.75 -22.98
CA LEU A 91 -5.93 -0.33 -23.59
C LEU A 91 -5.19 -1.68 -23.53
N SER A 92 -3.90 -1.71 -23.87
CA SER A 92 -3.07 -2.92 -23.79
C SER A 92 -2.98 -3.46 -22.37
N PHE A 93 -2.83 -2.59 -21.36
CA PHE A 93 -2.89 -2.97 -19.95
C PHE A 93 -4.27 -3.52 -19.56
N ASN A 94 -5.36 -2.85 -19.94
CA ASN A 94 -6.72 -3.27 -19.63
C ASN A 94 -7.11 -4.61 -20.28
N ASN A 95 -6.50 -4.96 -21.41
CA ASN A 95 -6.73 -6.26 -22.08
C ASN A 95 -5.75 -7.35 -21.62
N ASN A 96 -4.77 -7.03 -20.77
CA ASN A 96 -3.77 -7.97 -20.28
C ASN A 96 -4.30 -8.75 -19.07
N THR A 97 -5.10 -9.79 -19.34
CA THR A 97 -5.71 -10.68 -18.32
C THR A 97 -4.72 -11.16 -17.26
N ARG A 98 -3.48 -11.51 -17.66
CA ARG A 98 -2.42 -11.94 -16.74
C ARG A 98 -1.94 -10.84 -15.79
N GLN A 99 -1.91 -9.57 -16.22
CA GLN A 99 -1.58 -8.45 -15.34
C GLN A 99 -2.76 -8.11 -14.43
N LEU A 100 -3.99 -8.14 -14.96
CA LEU A 100 -5.20 -7.92 -14.18
C LEU A 100 -5.36 -8.94 -13.05
N ASP A 101 -5.21 -10.24 -13.30
CA ASP A 101 -5.28 -11.31 -12.28
C ASP A 101 -4.30 -11.08 -11.11
N ILE A 102 -3.12 -10.53 -11.39
CA ILE A 102 -2.15 -10.14 -10.36
C ILE A 102 -2.65 -8.95 -9.55
N GLN A 103 -3.26 -7.94 -10.18
CA GLN A 103 -3.84 -6.79 -9.47
C GLN A 103 -5.06 -7.20 -8.64
N TYR A 104 -6.02 -7.97 -9.19
CA TYR A 104 -7.12 -8.57 -8.43
C TYR A 104 -6.60 -9.36 -7.23
N SER A 105 -5.53 -10.14 -7.39
CA SER A 105 -4.92 -10.89 -6.29
C SER A 105 -4.31 -10.00 -5.20
N ILE A 106 -3.64 -8.92 -5.57
CA ILE A 106 -3.10 -7.92 -4.63
C ILE A 106 -4.24 -7.21 -3.88
N LEU A 107 -5.27 -6.78 -4.62
CA LEU A 107 -6.44 -6.08 -4.08
C LEU A 107 -7.24 -6.98 -3.13
N ARG A 108 -7.43 -8.26 -3.47
CA ARG A 108 -8.06 -9.25 -2.57
C ARG A 108 -7.38 -9.29 -1.19
N LYS A 109 -6.05 -9.20 -1.10
CA LYS A 109 -5.36 -9.18 0.21
C LYS A 109 -5.59 -7.87 0.97
N ILE A 110 -5.68 -6.73 0.28
CA ILE A 110 -6.03 -5.44 0.91
C ILE A 110 -7.46 -5.49 1.44
N PHE A 111 -8.40 -6.01 0.66
CA PHE A 111 -9.81 -6.11 1.05
C PHE A 111 -10.09 -7.18 2.11
N GLU A 112 -9.31 -8.27 2.16
CA GLU A 112 -9.28 -9.21 3.28
C GLU A 112 -9.00 -8.46 4.59
N ILE A 113 -7.92 -7.66 4.62
CA ILE A 113 -7.54 -6.90 5.82
C ILE A 113 -8.60 -5.85 6.19
N ILE A 114 -9.16 -5.13 5.22
CA ILE A 114 -10.25 -4.16 5.47
C ILE A 114 -11.46 -4.87 6.12
N SER A 115 -11.80 -6.08 5.65
CA SER A 115 -12.90 -6.89 6.19
C SER A 115 -12.66 -7.40 7.62
N LEU A 116 -11.40 -7.50 8.06
CA LEU A 116 -11.04 -7.82 9.46
C LEU A 116 -11.22 -6.62 10.41
N ILE A 117 -11.36 -5.40 9.89
CA ILE A 117 -11.42 -4.15 10.69
C ILE A 117 -12.85 -3.57 10.65
N TYR A 118 -13.44 -3.53 9.46
CA TYR A 118 -14.70 -2.86 9.20
C TYR A 118 -15.82 -3.89 9.02
N HIS A 119 -16.52 -4.20 10.10
CA HIS A 119 -17.65 -5.14 10.10
C HIS A 119 -19.01 -4.49 9.73
N LYS A 120 -19.03 -3.18 9.52
CA LYS A 120 -20.23 -2.39 9.18
C LYS A 120 -19.93 -1.39 8.07
N SER A 121 -20.99 -1.01 7.37
CA SER A 121 -21.02 -0.08 6.26
C SER A 121 -22.11 0.98 6.53
N PRO A 122 -22.06 2.19 5.94
CA PRO A 122 -21.24 2.58 4.79
C PRO A 122 -19.79 2.98 5.12
N LEU A 123 -18.89 2.73 4.16
CA LEU A 123 -17.51 3.25 4.16
C LEU A 123 -17.30 4.13 2.92
N LEU A 124 -16.52 5.21 3.08
CA LEU A 124 -15.99 6.00 1.97
C LEU A 124 -14.51 5.66 1.77
N LEU A 125 -14.17 5.13 0.58
CA LEU A 125 -12.81 4.72 0.23
C LEU A 125 -12.22 5.62 -0.87
N LEU A 126 -10.92 5.93 -0.75
CA LEU A 126 -10.11 6.54 -1.80
C LEU A 126 -9.13 5.52 -2.36
N ASP A 127 -9.06 5.34 -3.67
CA ASP A 127 -7.98 4.61 -4.34
C ASP A 127 -7.01 5.57 -5.04
N ILE A 128 -5.74 5.51 -4.66
CA ILE A 128 -4.66 6.35 -5.18
C ILE A 128 -3.82 5.56 -6.17
N GLY A 129 -3.76 6.03 -7.41
CA GLY A 129 -3.18 5.30 -8.54
C GLY A 129 -4.11 4.20 -9.05
N CYS A 130 -5.41 4.50 -9.14
CA CYS A 130 -6.46 3.52 -9.43
C CYS A 130 -6.39 2.90 -10.84
N GLY A 131 -5.59 3.49 -11.74
CA GLY A 131 -5.39 3.01 -13.09
C GLY A 131 -6.70 2.81 -13.84
N THR A 132 -6.95 1.59 -14.31
CA THR A 132 -8.15 1.22 -15.07
C THR A 132 -9.32 0.74 -14.19
N GLY A 133 -9.36 1.14 -12.91
CA GLY A 133 -10.47 0.82 -12.00
C GLY A 133 -10.58 -0.67 -11.68
N VAL A 134 -9.46 -1.31 -11.33
CA VAL A 134 -9.44 -2.74 -10.95
C VAL A 134 -9.92 -2.92 -9.51
N SER A 135 -9.54 -2.00 -8.61
CA SER A 135 -9.94 -1.93 -7.21
C SER A 135 -11.45 -1.85 -7.01
N THR A 136 -12.09 -0.98 -7.77
CA THR A 136 -13.52 -0.69 -7.73
C THR A 136 -14.32 -1.91 -8.20
N GLU A 137 -13.91 -2.55 -9.29
CA GLU A 137 -14.46 -3.83 -9.75
C GLU A 137 -14.25 -4.98 -8.76
N SER A 138 -13.16 -4.97 -7.98
CA SER A 138 -12.80 -6.05 -7.04
C SER A 138 -13.63 -6.07 -5.76
N PHE A 139 -14.29 -4.96 -5.38
CA PHE A 139 -14.92 -4.81 -4.08
C PHE A 139 -16.44 -4.85 -4.15
N THR A 140 -16.99 -6.03 -3.89
CA THR A 140 -18.40 -6.35 -4.12
C THR A 140 -19.32 -6.09 -2.91
N SER A 141 -18.86 -5.42 -1.85
CA SER A 141 -19.74 -5.13 -0.71
C SER A 141 -20.75 -4.02 -1.06
N ASN A 142 -22.04 -4.32 -0.89
CA ASN A 142 -23.17 -3.55 -1.44
C ASN A 142 -23.42 -2.16 -0.79
N ASN A 143 -22.46 -1.60 -0.06
CA ASN A 143 -22.65 -0.35 0.69
C ASN A 143 -21.34 0.42 0.94
N CYS A 144 -20.39 0.41 0.00
CA CYS A 144 -19.20 1.27 0.08
C CYS A 144 -19.10 2.13 -1.18
N HIS A 145 -18.70 3.39 -1.02
CA HIS A 145 -18.47 4.32 -2.13
C HIS A 145 -16.98 4.47 -2.38
N PHE A 146 -16.58 4.43 -3.65
CA PHE A 146 -15.19 4.63 -4.04
C PHE A 146 -14.99 5.97 -4.73
N ILE A 147 -13.85 6.57 -4.47
CA ILE A 147 -13.29 7.64 -5.28
C ILE A 147 -11.95 7.12 -5.82
N GLY A 148 -11.85 6.91 -7.13
CA GLY A 148 -10.62 6.53 -7.79
C GLY A 148 -9.85 7.75 -8.27
N THR A 149 -8.53 7.78 -8.08
CA THR A 149 -7.68 8.88 -8.55
C THR A 149 -6.45 8.35 -9.26
N ASP A 150 -6.12 8.93 -10.41
CA ASP A 150 -4.93 8.60 -11.19
C ASP A 150 -4.43 9.84 -11.93
N ILE A 151 -3.14 9.87 -12.29
CA ILE A 151 -2.57 10.98 -13.05
C ILE A 151 -2.83 10.84 -14.56
N SER A 152 -3.07 9.62 -15.04
CA SER A 152 -3.31 9.32 -16.46
C SER A 152 -4.80 9.34 -16.81
N MET A 153 -5.22 10.36 -17.57
CA MET A 153 -6.56 10.40 -18.17
C MET A 153 -6.84 9.18 -19.06
N SER A 154 -5.82 8.62 -19.73
CA SER A 154 -5.94 7.39 -20.53
C SER A 154 -6.41 6.20 -19.70
N MET A 155 -5.90 6.07 -18.47
CA MET A 155 -6.25 4.98 -17.56
C MET A 155 -7.65 5.18 -16.98
N LEU A 156 -7.97 6.40 -16.51
CA LEU A 156 -9.32 6.76 -16.03
C LEU A 156 -10.39 6.58 -17.12
N SER A 157 -10.06 6.87 -18.38
CA SER A 157 -10.94 6.63 -19.54
C SER A 157 -11.27 5.15 -19.77
N MET A 158 -10.44 4.22 -19.28
CA MET A 158 -10.76 2.79 -19.24
C MET A 158 -11.60 2.46 -18.00
N ALA A 159 -11.28 3.04 -16.84
CA ALA A 159 -12.01 2.85 -15.59
C ALA A 159 -13.49 3.24 -15.71
N VAL A 160 -13.79 4.42 -16.25
CA VAL A 160 -15.15 4.93 -16.48
C VAL A 160 -15.97 4.05 -17.43
N LYS A 161 -15.31 3.32 -18.34
CA LYS A 161 -16.00 2.39 -19.27
C LYS A 161 -16.40 1.07 -18.60
N LYS A 162 -15.84 0.73 -17.45
CA LYS A 162 -16.24 -0.46 -16.68
C LYS A 162 -17.52 -0.16 -15.91
N LYS A 163 -18.64 -0.67 -16.43
CA LYS A 163 -19.98 -0.54 -15.82
C LYS A 163 -20.18 -1.39 -14.55
N SER A 164 -19.11 -1.79 -13.86
CA SER A 164 -19.13 -2.82 -12.81
C SER A 164 -19.68 -2.36 -11.45
N LEU A 165 -19.74 -1.04 -11.19
CA LEU A 165 -20.39 -0.48 -9.99
C LEU A 165 -21.17 0.82 -10.33
N LYS A 166 -22.22 1.08 -9.56
CA LYS A 166 -23.00 2.34 -9.59
C LYS A 166 -22.43 3.44 -8.67
N SER A 167 -21.47 3.12 -7.81
CA SER A 167 -21.02 3.96 -6.68
C SER A 167 -19.51 4.18 -6.72
N CYS A 168 -19.01 4.73 -7.83
CA CYS A 168 -17.63 5.15 -7.95
C CYS A 168 -17.47 6.42 -8.78
N ASP A 169 -16.75 7.39 -8.25
CA ASP A 169 -16.29 8.59 -8.97
C ASP A 169 -14.81 8.46 -9.35
N TYR A 170 -14.37 9.15 -10.39
CA TYR A 170 -12.97 9.17 -10.82
C TYR A 170 -12.47 10.60 -11.03
N LEU A 171 -11.29 10.94 -10.47
CA LEU A 171 -10.66 12.25 -10.66
C LEU A 171 -9.23 12.13 -11.18
N GLN A 172 -8.86 12.96 -12.16
CA GLN A 172 -7.47 13.10 -12.55
C GLN A 172 -6.72 13.96 -11.53
N LEU A 173 -5.69 13.41 -10.88
CA LEU A 173 -4.89 14.12 -9.88
C LEU A 173 -3.40 13.79 -10.03
N ASP A 174 -2.56 14.80 -9.81
CA ASP A 174 -1.12 14.62 -9.55
C ASP A 174 -0.89 14.58 -8.02
N HIS A 175 -0.63 13.39 -7.50
CA HIS A 175 -0.45 13.14 -6.07
C HIS A 175 0.87 13.69 -5.50
N SER A 176 1.68 14.39 -6.32
CA SER A 176 2.80 15.22 -5.84
C SER A 176 2.31 16.51 -5.16
N TYR A 177 1.03 16.85 -5.32
CA TYR A 177 0.36 18.03 -4.78
C TYR A 177 -0.73 17.65 -3.76
N ARG A 178 -1.35 18.66 -3.14
CA ARG A 178 -2.39 18.49 -2.12
C ARG A 178 -3.62 17.82 -2.73
N LEU A 179 -4.12 16.79 -2.06
CA LEU A 179 -5.36 16.11 -2.43
C LEU A 179 -6.57 17.04 -2.16
N PRO A 180 -7.49 17.25 -3.12
CA PRO A 180 -8.55 18.27 -3.04
C PRO A 180 -9.78 17.79 -2.26
N PHE A 181 -9.57 17.10 -1.13
CA PHE A 181 -10.64 16.59 -0.28
C PHE A 181 -10.67 17.31 1.07
N ARG A 182 -11.83 17.28 1.74
CA ARG A 182 -11.97 17.81 3.09
C ARG A 182 -11.15 16.97 4.08
N PRO A 183 -10.68 17.55 5.20
CA PRO A 183 -10.04 16.75 6.24
C PRO A 183 -11.01 15.70 6.81
N ASN A 184 -10.45 14.58 7.28
CA ASN A 184 -11.20 13.53 8.00
C ASN A 184 -12.45 12.99 7.27
N CYS A 185 -12.44 12.85 5.93
CA CYS A 185 -13.60 12.35 5.18
C CYS A 185 -13.53 10.85 4.82
N PHE A 186 -12.34 10.29 4.55
CA PHE A 186 -12.20 8.88 4.16
C PHE A 186 -12.05 7.96 5.37
N ASP A 187 -12.74 6.82 5.34
CA ASP A 187 -12.56 5.73 6.30
C ASP A 187 -11.29 4.95 6.00
N VAL A 188 -11.08 4.66 4.71
CA VAL A 188 -9.93 3.92 4.20
C VAL A 188 -9.35 4.60 2.96
N VAL A 189 -8.03 4.68 2.89
CA VAL A 189 -7.30 4.95 1.65
C VAL A 189 -6.62 3.65 1.22
N ILE A 190 -6.67 3.33 -0.07
CA ILE A 190 -5.92 2.24 -0.67
C ILE A 190 -5.02 2.76 -1.79
N SER A 191 -3.98 1.99 -2.12
CA SER A 191 -3.12 2.30 -3.27
C SER A 191 -2.34 1.07 -3.73
N THR A 192 -2.51 0.65 -4.99
CA THR A 192 -1.84 -0.56 -5.50
C THR A 192 -0.93 -0.28 -6.68
N SER A 193 0.30 -0.83 -6.64
CA SER A 193 1.29 -0.64 -7.70
C SER A 193 1.62 0.84 -7.98
N PHE A 194 1.57 1.71 -6.97
CA PHE A 194 1.68 3.17 -7.15
C PHE A 194 2.92 3.81 -6.53
N LEU A 195 3.23 3.59 -5.24
CA LEU A 195 4.19 4.42 -4.49
C LEU A 195 5.59 4.55 -5.14
N GLN A 196 6.01 3.54 -5.92
CA GLN A 196 7.29 3.58 -6.63
C GLN A 196 7.40 4.72 -7.66
N TRP A 197 6.28 5.23 -8.18
CA TRP A 197 6.27 6.42 -9.04
C TRP A 197 6.73 7.68 -8.30
N LEU A 198 6.41 7.82 -7.00
CA LEU A 198 6.89 8.94 -6.19
C LEU A 198 8.36 8.75 -5.78
N LEU A 199 8.79 7.52 -5.50
CA LEU A 199 10.15 7.18 -5.08
C LEU A 199 11.24 7.46 -6.15
N VAL A 200 10.87 7.56 -7.42
CA VAL A 200 11.80 7.89 -8.53
C VAL A 200 11.88 9.38 -8.87
N THR A 201 11.00 10.21 -8.32
CA THR A 201 10.96 11.65 -8.63
C THR A 201 12.22 12.37 -8.14
N LYS A 202 12.54 13.50 -8.79
CA LYS A 202 13.42 14.50 -8.20
C LYS A 202 12.77 15.01 -6.90
N ASP A 203 13.55 15.13 -5.83
CA ASP A 203 13.08 15.54 -4.50
C ASP A 203 12.05 14.57 -3.87
N SER A 204 12.15 13.27 -4.19
CA SER A 204 11.25 12.21 -3.71
C SER A 204 11.04 12.18 -2.19
N LYS A 205 12.04 12.55 -1.38
CA LYS A 205 11.88 12.70 0.08
C LYS A 205 10.83 13.76 0.44
N CYS A 206 10.87 14.93 -0.21
CA CYS A 206 9.93 16.02 0.03
C CYS A 206 8.53 15.68 -0.51
N ILE A 207 8.46 15.10 -1.72
CA ILE A 207 7.20 14.69 -2.34
C ILE A 207 6.52 13.60 -1.50
N LEU A 208 7.24 12.56 -1.08
CA LEU A 208 6.67 11.45 -0.31
C LEU A 208 6.24 11.86 1.12
N GLY A 209 7.00 12.74 1.78
CA GLY A 209 6.60 13.29 3.09
C GLY A 209 5.31 14.13 2.99
N ARG A 210 5.22 15.00 1.98
CA ARG A 210 3.99 15.76 1.69
C ARG A 210 2.82 14.85 1.33
N PHE A 211 3.04 13.83 0.50
CA PHE A 211 2.03 12.83 0.15
C PHE A 211 1.44 12.15 1.38
N TYR A 212 2.27 11.61 2.29
CA TYR A 212 1.79 11.01 3.53
C TYR A 212 1.05 12.01 4.42
N SER A 213 1.52 13.26 4.51
CA SER A 213 0.82 14.33 5.21
C SER A 213 -0.57 14.62 4.62
N PHE A 214 -0.69 14.68 3.29
CA PHE A 214 -1.98 14.88 2.61
C PHE A 214 -2.94 13.70 2.81
N VAL A 215 -2.45 12.46 2.75
CA VAL A 215 -3.27 11.26 3.05
C VAL A 215 -3.73 11.30 4.51
N SER A 216 -2.84 11.62 5.45
CA SER A 216 -3.19 11.74 6.88
C SER A 216 -4.20 12.87 7.15
N HIS A 217 -4.15 13.97 6.39
CA HIS A 217 -5.12 15.07 6.50
C HIS A 217 -6.55 14.62 6.13
N ILE A 218 -6.73 13.89 5.04
CA ILE A 218 -8.05 13.50 4.51
C ILE A 218 -8.64 12.25 5.16
N LEU A 219 -7.80 11.44 5.81
CA LEU A 219 -8.19 10.21 6.51
C LEU A 219 -8.82 10.54 7.86
N LYS A 220 -9.93 9.88 8.22
CA LYS A 220 -10.56 9.99 9.55
C LYS A 220 -9.60 9.59 10.67
N PRO A 221 -9.79 10.08 11.91
CA PRO A 221 -9.14 9.49 13.08
C PRO A 221 -9.43 7.99 13.17
N ASN A 222 -8.42 7.18 13.51
CA ASN A 222 -8.44 5.71 13.40
C ASN A 222 -8.76 5.14 12.00
N GLY A 223 -8.74 5.96 10.95
CA GLY A 223 -8.82 5.51 9.56
C GLY A 223 -7.53 4.83 9.10
N HIS A 224 -7.64 4.01 8.06
CA HIS A 224 -6.56 3.12 7.60
C HIS A 224 -6.05 3.49 6.20
N PHE A 225 -4.74 3.38 5.99
CA PHE A 225 -4.10 3.49 4.68
C PHE A 225 -3.38 2.18 4.34
N LEU A 226 -3.87 1.44 3.35
CA LEU A 226 -3.29 0.18 2.91
C LEU A 226 -2.71 0.31 1.51
N LEU A 227 -1.42 0.04 1.34
CA LEU A 227 -0.79 0.18 0.03
C LEU A 227 0.18 -0.94 -0.33
N GLN A 228 0.20 -1.31 -1.61
CA GLN A 228 1.15 -2.24 -2.21
C GLN A 228 2.07 -1.46 -3.16
N PHE A 229 3.38 -1.63 -3.01
CA PHE A 229 4.37 -0.98 -3.89
C PHE A 229 5.56 -1.87 -4.25
N TYR A 230 6.32 -1.43 -5.25
CA TYR A 230 7.52 -2.11 -5.72
C TYR A 230 8.77 -1.26 -5.45
N PRO A 231 9.54 -1.46 -4.38
CA PRO A 231 10.82 -0.75 -4.22
C PRO A 231 11.85 -1.17 -5.28
N ARG A 232 12.84 -0.31 -5.58
CA ARG A 232 14.02 -0.63 -6.41
C ARG A 232 15.15 -1.23 -5.60
N ASN A 233 15.26 -0.86 -4.33
CA ASN A 233 16.33 -1.21 -3.41
C ASN A 233 15.84 -1.09 -1.95
N ILE A 234 16.73 -1.37 -0.99
CA ILE A 234 16.41 -1.25 0.45
C ILE A 234 16.19 0.23 0.85
N SER A 235 16.90 1.16 0.23
CA SER A 235 16.78 2.61 0.51
C SER A 235 15.40 3.16 0.18
N ASP A 236 14.75 2.70 -0.89
CA ASP A 236 13.34 3.01 -1.22
C ASP A 236 12.39 2.58 -0.09
N ILE A 237 12.63 1.41 0.52
CA ILE A 237 11.84 0.90 1.65
C ILE A 237 12.10 1.75 2.90
N GLN A 238 13.37 2.00 3.22
CA GLN A 238 13.77 2.83 4.36
C GLN A 238 13.18 4.23 4.26
N LEU A 239 13.23 4.87 3.08
CA LEU A 239 12.64 6.20 2.85
C LEU A 239 11.12 6.17 3.02
N ALA A 240 10.44 5.19 2.42
CA ALA A 240 8.98 5.04 2.54
C ALA A 240 8.53 4.83 3.99
N LEU A 241 9.32 4.12 4.81
CA LEU A 241 9.04 3.89 6.22
C LEU A 241 9.35 5.11 7.09
N THR A 242 10.53 5.69 6.94
CA THR A 242 11.00 6.84 7.73
C THR A 242 10.04 8.01 7.63
N LEU A 243 9.45 8.26 6.45
CA LEU A 243 8.48 9.33 6.24
C LEU A 243 7.06 8.95 6.68
N SER A 244 6.68 7.67 6.65
CA SER A 244 5.34 7.25 7.11
C SER A 244 5.18 7.36 8.63
N VAL A 245 6.23 7.10 9.41
CA VAL A 245 6.17 7.10 10.89
C VAL A 245 6.00 8.51 11.49
N GLU A 246 6.25 9.56 10.71
CA GLU A 246 6.00 10.95 11.10
C GLU A 246 4.50 11.24 11.29
N VAL A 247 3.62 10.50 10.60
CA VAL A 247 2.17 10.75 10.55
C VAL A 247 1.28 9.52 10.76
N PHE A 248 1.84 8.30 10.77
CA PHE A 248 1.11 7.04 10.91
C PHE A 248 1.81 6.06 11.87
N ARG A 249 1.06 5.02 12.26
CA ARG A 249 1.54 3.77 12.88
C ARG A 249 1.17 2.59 11.99
N GLY A 250 1.72 1.40 12.25
CA GLY A 250 1.31 0.17 11.56
C GLY A 250 2.45 -0.81 11.28
N ALA A 251 2.43 -1.46 10.13
CA ALA A 251 3.41 -2.47 9.75
C ALA A 251 3.71 -2.49 8.24
N LEU A 252 4.99 -2.72 7.89
CA LEU A 252 5.35 -3.29 6.60
C LEU A 252 5.18 -4.81 6.72
N PHE A 253 4.45 -5.42 5.79
CA PHE A 253 4.35 -6.87 5.70
C PHE A 253 4.55 -7.35 4.27
N SER A 254 4.79 -8.65 4.14
CA SER A 254 4.93 -9.30 2.85
C SER A 254 4.19 -10.62 2.79
N CYS A 255 3.66 -10.93 1.62
CA CYS A 255 3.03 -12.21 1.34
C CYS A 255 3.08 -12.55 -0.15
N ARG A 256 2.63 -13.75 -0.52
CA ARG A 256 2.40 -14.15 -1.91
C ARG A 256 0.89 -14.14 -2.24
N PRO A 257 0.31 -13.02 -2.70
CA PRO A 257 -1.12 -12.95 -3.02
C PRO A 257 -1.51 -13.75 -4.27
N HIS A 258 -0.55 -14.05 -5.16
CA HIS A 258 -0.80 -14.79 -6.39
C HIS A 258 0.20 -15.96 -6.50
N PRO A 259 -0.23 -17.23 -6.65
CA PRO A 259 0.62 -18.42 -6.48
C PRO A 259 1.78 -18.48 -7.48
N LYS A 260 1.55 -18.12 -8.75
CA LYS A 260 2.60 -18.13 -9.81
C LYS A 260 3.50 -16.88 -9.81
N ARG A 261 3.57 -16.10 -8.71
CA ARG A 261 4.36 -14.86 -8.62
C ARG A 261 5.18 -14.79 -7.33
N GLY A 262 6.23 -13.98 -7.37
CA GLY A 262 7.04 -13.69 -6.19
C GLY A 262 6.28 -12.88 -5.13
N LEU A 263 6.87 -12.86 -3.94
CA LEU A 263 6.46 -12.11 -2.75
C LEU A 263 6.24 -10.62 -3.08
N LYS A 264 5.23 -10.02 -2.44
CA LYS A 264 4.79 -8.64 -2.61
C LYS A 264 4.89 -7.91 -1.28
N LEU A 265 5.20 -6.61 -1.33
CA LEU A 265 5.29 -5.75 -0.15
C LEU A 265 4.05 -4.88 0.00
N PHE A 266 3.58 -4.81 1.23
CA PHE A 266 2.43 -4.01 1.63
C PHE A 266 2.78 -3.19 2.86
N LEU A 267 2.26 -1.97 2.94
CA LEU A 267 2.20 -1.18 4.15
C LEU A 267 0.75 -1.19 4.63
N PHE A 268 0.56 -1.61 5.88
CA PHE A 268 -0.64 -1.34 6.66
C PHE A 268 -0.34 -0.15 7.55
N LEU A 269 -1.07 0.94 7.38
CA LEU A 269 -0.90 2.16 8.16
C LEU A 269 -2.25 2.57 8.77
N TYR A 270 -2.22 3.16 9.95
CA TYR A 270 -3.38 3.82 10.55
C TYR A 270 -3.01 5.18 11.13
N LYS A 271 -4.00 6.09 11.12
CA LYS A 271 -3.92 7.40 11.76
C LYS A 271 -4.37 7.27 13.21
N GLU A 272 -3.52 7.67 14.16
CA GLU A 272 -3.91 7.74 15.57
C GLU A 272 -4.98 8.82 15.77
N ASP A 273 -5.90 8.59 16.71
CA ASP A 273 -6.70 9.65 17.31
C ASP A 273 -5.76 10.64 18.02
N LYS A 274 -5.99 11.94 17.86
CA LYS A 274 -5.21 13.02 18.46
C LYS A 274 -6.12 14.10 19.00
#